data_AF-A0A7J8JPV4-F1
#
_entry.id   AF-A0A7J8JPV4-F1
#
_cell.length_a   1.000
_cell.length_b   1.000
_cell.length_c   1.000
_cell.angle_alpha   90.00
_cell.angle_beta   90.00
_cell.angle_gamma   90.00
#
_symmetry.space_group_name_H-M   'P 1'
#
loop_
_entity.id
_entity.type
_entity.pdbx_description
1 polymer ?
#
loop_
_entity_poly.entity_id
_entity_poly.type
_entity_poly.pdbx_seq_one_letter_code
_entity_poly.pdbx_strand_id
1 'polypeptide(L)'
;MRQDKLTGSLRRGGRCLKRQSGGSGGGGSGGGVGTILSNVLKKRSCISRTAPRLLCTLEPGVDTKLKFTLEPSLGQNGFQQWYDALKAVARLSTGIPKEWRRKVWLTLADHYLHSIAIDWDKTMRFTFNERSNPDDDSMGIQIVKDLHRTGCSSYCGQEAEQDRVVLKRVLLAYARWNKTVGYCQGFNILAALILEVVEGNEGDALKVSIKL
;
A
#
# COMPACT_ATOMS: atom_id res chain seq x y z
N MET A 1 34.74 -71.78 -13.38
CA MET A 1 34.89 -70.35 -13.02
C MET A 1 33.78 -69.99 -12.05
N ARG A 2 34.16 -69.50 -10.84
CA ARG A 2 33.51 -68.56 -9.89
C ARG A 2 32.01 -68.25 -10.08
N GLN A 3 31.14 -68.07 -9.08
CA GLN A 3 31.08 -68.16 -7.61
C GLN A 3 29.60 -67.94 -7.22
N ASP A 4 29.20 -68.44 -6.05
CA ASP A 4 27.89 -68.37 -5.38
C ASP A 4 27.29 -66.98 -5.07
N LYS A 5 25.95 -66.94 -4.90
CA LYS A 5 25.19 -66.51 -3.68
C LYS A 5 23.69 -66.35 -3.99
N LEU A 6 22.80 -67.18 -3.44
CA LEU A 6 22.12 -67.09 -2.12
C LEU A 6 21.01 -66.01 -2.01
N THR A 7 19.77 -66.49 -2.19
CA THR A 7 18.57 -66.35 -1.32
C THR A 7 18.26 -65.03 -0.59
N GLY A 8 17.05 -64.54 -0.82
CA GLY A 8 16.32 -63.66 0.11
C GLY A 8 14.80 -63.86 -0.04
N SER A 9 14.13 -64.31 1.03
CA SER A 9 12.68 -64.32 1.17
C SER A 9 12.32 -63.91 2.61
N LEU A 10 11.05 -63.49 2.79
CA LEU A 10 10.31 -63.13 4.02
C LEU A 10 10.37 -61.64 4.40
N ARG A 11 9.32 -60.96 4.90
CA ARG A 11 7.85 -61.11 4.97
C ARG A 11 7.30 -59.79 5.60
N ARG A 12 6.07 -59.40 5.21
CA ARG A 12 5.00 -58.66 5.94
C ARG A 12 5.31 -57.54 6.96
N GLY A 13 4.74 -56.36 6.69
CA GLY A 13 3.53 -55.84 7.37
C GLY A 13 3.66 -55.02 8.67
N GLY A 14 3.13 -53.79 8.67
CA GLY A 14 2.77 -53.04 9.90
C GLY A 14 2.41 -51.57 9.68
N ARG A 15 1.13 -51.20 9.85
CA ARG A 15 0.63 -49.81 10.00
C ARG A 15 0.77 -49.38 11.47
N CYS A 16 1.09 -48.11 11.76
CA CYS A 16 0.79 -47.52 13.07
C CYS A 16 0.58 -45.98 13.04
N LEU A 17 -0.69 -45.63 13.23
CA LEU A 17 -1.34 -44.55 14.00
C LEU A 17 -0.75 -43.13 14.18
N LYS A 18 -1.64 -42.21 13.83
CA LYS A 18 -1.86 -40.80 14.18
C LYS A 18 -1.81 -40.55 15.70
N ARG A 19 -1.12 -39.50 16.14
CA ARG A 19 -1.26 -38.90 17.48
C ARG A 19 -1.69 -37.43 17.34
N GLN A 20 -2.87 -37.11 17.87
CA GLN A 20 -3.35 -35.77 18.17
C GLN A 20 -3.12 -35.48 19.66
N SER A 21 -2.66 -34.26 19.95
CA SER A 21 -2.86 -33.49 21.18
C SER A 21 -2.83 -32.03 20.71
N GLY A 22 -3.85 -31.18 20.81
CA GLY A 22 -4.89 -31.04 21.81
C GLY A 22 -4.46 -29.93 22.78
N GLY A 23 -4.89 -28.67 22.57
CA GLY A 23 -4.64 -27.57 23.51
C GLY A 23 -4.68 -26.14 22.95
N SER A 24 -5.89 -25.66 22.68
CA SER A 24 -6.48 -24.35 23.06
C SER A 24 -5.63 -23.06 23.05
N GLY A 25 -6.12 -22.04 22.32
CA GLY A 25 -5.76 -20.64 22.52
C GLY A 25 -6.25 -19.76 21.37
N GLY A 26 -7.35 -19.03 21.58
CA GLY A 26 -7.95 -18.16 20.56
C GLY A 26 -7.11 -16.94 20.22
N GLY A 27 -7.49 -16.29 19.12
CA GLY A 27 -7.11 -14.90 18.84
C GLY A 27 -6.56 -14.67 17.43
N GLY A 28 -7.31 -13.87 16.67
CA GLY A 28 -6.72 -12.98 15.66
C GLY A 28 -6.48 -13.61 14.29
N SER A 29 -7.42 -13.35 13.39
CA SER A 29 -7.17 -13.30 11.95
C SER A 29 -5.94 -12.41 11.66
N GLY A 30 -4.79 -13.04 11.46
CA GLY A 30 -3.50 -12.41 11.20
C GLY A 30 -2.75 -13.13 10.08
N GLY A 31 -3.47 -13.62 9.08
CA GLY A 31 -2.88 -14.12 7.84
C GLY A 31 -2.56 -12.95 6.92
N GLY A 32 -1.29 -12.71 6.59
CA GLY A 32 -1.00 -11.80 5.48
C GLY A 32 0.46 -11.40 5.28
N VAL A 33 1.21 -11.06 6.34
CA VAL A 33 2.50 -10.37 6.14
C VAL A 33 3.68 -11.35 6.04
N GLY A 34 3.69 -12.39 6.87
CA GLY A 34 4.79 -13.39 6.90
C GLY A 34 4.85 -14.27 5.64
N THR A 35 3.70 -14.55 5.03
CA THR A 35 3.59 -15.42 3.86
C THR A 35 4.08 -14.73 2.58
N ILE A 36 3.87 -13.42 2.46
CA ILE A 36 4.25 -12.65 1.27
C ILE A 36 5.77 -12.45 1.24
N LEU A 37 6.37 -12.05 2.37
CA LEU A 37 7.83 -11.92 2.49
C LEU A 37 8.55 -13.26 2.30
N SER A 38 8.03 -14.35 2.88
CA SER A 38 8.61 -15.68 2.68
C SER A 38 8.51 -16.19 1.24
N ASN A 39 7.44 -15.87 0.52
CA ASN A 39 7.29 -16.20 -0.89
C ASN A 39 8.21 -15.36 -1.80
N VAL A 40 8.39 -14.07 -1.50
CA VAL A 40 9.33 -13.18 -2.21
C VAL A 40 10.78 -13.62 -1.97
N LEU A 41 11.13 -14.01 -0.75
CA LEU A 41 12.46 -14.52 -0.40
C LEU A 41 12.74 -15.91 -0.99
N LYS A 42 11.74 -16.81 -1.05
CA LYS A 42 11.88 -18.11 -1.73
C LYS A 42 12.14 -17.99 -3.23
N LYS A 43 11.59 -16.98 -3.90
CA LYS A 43 11.92 -16.67 -5.30
C LYS A 43 13.35 -16.14 -5.50
N ARG A 44 14.07 -15.77 -4.43
CA ARG A 44 15.47 -15.30 -4.51
C ARG A 44 16.50 -16.42 -4.42
N SER A 45 16.17 -17.61 -3.90
CA SER A 45 17.12 -18.73 -3.83
C SER A 45 17.53 -19.25 -5.23
N CYS A 46 16.69 -19.05 -6.24
CA CYS A 46 16.99 -19.40 -7.64
C CYS A 46 17.71 -18.28 -8.43
N ILE A 47 17.78 -17.05 -7.92
CA ILE A 47 18.47 -15.91 -8.57
C ILE A 47 19.96 -15.86 -8.15
N SER A 48 20.33 -16.57 -7.09
CA SER A 48 21.67 -16.55 -6.45
C SER A 48 22.84 -16.95 -7.36
N ARG A 49 22.61 -17.49 -8.56
CA ARG A 49 23.70 -17.95 -9.45
C ARG A 49 24.17 -16.93 -10.51
N THR A 50 23.51 -15.78 -10.69
CA THR A 50 23.80 -14.95 -11.88
C THR A 50 24.00 -13.45 -11.65
N ALA A 51 23.98 -12.94 -10.41
CA ALA A 51 24.15 -11.50 -10.17
C ALA A 51 25.04 -11.18 -8.94
N PRO A 52 26.38 -11.16 -9.09
CA PRO A 52 27.31 -10.88 -8.00
C PRO A 52 27.23 -9.45 -7.42
N ARG A 53 26.54 -8.51 -8.08
CA ARG A 53 26.58 -7.07 -7.72
C ARG A 53 25.45 -6.59 -6.82
N LEU A 54 24.53 -7.46 -6.40
CA LEU A 54 23.51 -7.16 -5.38
C LEU A 54 23.93 -7.62 -3.97
N LEU A 55 25.13 -8.18 -3.81
CA LEU A 55 25.62 -8.72 -2.55
C LEU A 55 26.30 -7.69 -1.63
N CYS A 56 26.53 -6.46 -2.10
CA CYS A 56 27.21 -5.43 -1.31
C CYS A 56 26.20 -4.50 -0.62
N THR A 57 25.93 -4.80 0.66
CA THR A 57 25.71 -3.87 1.81
C THR A 57 24.92 -4.51 2.96
N LEU A 58 24.76 -5.84 3.00
CA LEU A 58 24.33 -6.50 4.23
C LEU A 58 25.57 -7.16 4.85
N GLU A 59 26.13 -6.50 5.86
CA GLU A 59 27.18 -7.05 6.72
C GLU A 59 26.80 -8.47 7.17
N PRO A 60 27.71 -9.46 7.12
CA PRO A 60 27.43 -10.82 7.60
C PRO A 60 27.14 -10.79 9.10
N GLY A 61 25.86 -10.85 9.47
CA GLY A 61 25.43 -10.80 10.88
C GLY A 61 24.20 -9.93 11.16
N VAL A 62 23.68 -9.19 10.17
CA VAL A 62 22.41 -8.49 10.33
C VAL A 62 21.27 -9.50 10.31
N ASP A 63 20.53 -9.56 11.42
CA ASP A 63 19.39 -10.44 11.65
C ASP A 63 18.48 -10.49 10.42
N THR A 64 18.34 -11.68 9.82
CA THR A 64 17.51 -11.91 8.60
C THR A 64 16.01 -11.76 8.90
N LYS A 65 15.66 -11.39 10.12
CA LYS A 65 14.32 -11.07 10.60
C LYS A 65 14.05 -9.57 10.52
N LEU A 66 14.23 -8.97 9.34
CA LEU A 66 13.71 -7.62 9.03
C LEU A 66 12.18 -7.65 9.15
N LYS A 67 11.68 -7.42 10.38
CA LYS A 67 10.27 -7.25 10.68
C LYS A 67 9.89 -5.83 10.30
N PHE A 68 9.69 -5.61 9.00
CA PHE A 68 9.11 -4.35 8.54
C PHE A 68 7.71 -4.21 9.13
N THR A 69 7.52 -3.23 10.00
CA THR A 69 6.20 -2.83 10.50
C THR A 69 5.63 -1.78 9.57
N LEU A 70 4.34 -1.92 9.22
CA LEU A 70 3.65 -0.90 8.41
C LEU A 70 3.43 0.42 9.16
N GLU A 71 3.70 0.46 10.45
CA GLU A 71 3.59 1.65 11.29
C GLU A 71 4.97 2.07 11.80
N PRO A 72 5.23 3.38 11.86
CA PRO A 72 6.42 3.92 12.50
C PRO A 72 6.36 3.65 13.99
N SER A 73 7.52 3.38 14.60
CA SER A 73 7.61 3.22 16.05
C SER A 73 7.46 4.56 16.77
N LEU A 74 6.87 4.51 17.96
CA LEU A 74 6.76 5.67 18.85
C LEU A 74 8.14 5.90 19.50
N GLY A 75 8.86 6.94 19.08
CA GLY A 75 10.18 7.28 19.61
C GLY A 75 10.89 8.35 18.78
N GLN A 76 11.96 8.95 19.33
CA GLN A 76 12.60 10.14 18.75
C GLN A 76 13.16 9.97 17.32
N ASN A 77 13.30 8.73 16.82
CA ASN A 77 13.76 8.46 15.44
C ASN A 77 12.91 7.39 14.72
N GLY A 78 11.77 6.99 15.30
CA GLY A 78 11.00 5.85 14.79
C GLY A 78 10.42 6.07 13.39
N PHE A 79 9.94 7.29 13.14
CA PHE A 79 9.43 7.67 11.81
C PHE A 79 10.53 7.71 10.75
N GLN A 80 11.71 8.26 11.08
CA GLN A 80 12.82 8.36 10.12
C GLN A 80 13.34 6.98 9.71
N GLN A 81 13.52 6.07 10.69
CA GLN A 81 13.93 4.68 10.41
C GLN A 81 12.88 3.94 9.56
N TRP A 82 11.60 4.11 9.87
CA TRP A 82 10.50 3.55 9.09
C TRP A 82 10.49 4.10 7.66
N TYR A 83 10.68 5.42 7.50
CA TYR A 83 10.71 6.09 6.21
C TYR A 83 11.90 5.63 5.35
N ASP A 84 13.08 5.46 5.94
CA ASP A 84 14.26 4.95 5.22
C ASP A 84 14.10 3.48 4.81
N ALA A 85 13.50 2.65 5.66
CA ALA A 85 13.12 1.28 5.29
C ALA A 85 12.09 1.27 4.16
N LEU A 86 11.09 2.16 4.20
CA LEU A 86 10.08 2.29 3.16
C LEU A 86 10.69 2.71 1.82
N LYS A 87 11.66 3.65 1.80
CA LYS A 87 12.40 4.00 0.58
C LYS A 87 13.10 2.78 -0.02
N ALA A 88 13.70 1.93 0.81
CA ALA A 88 14.32 0.70 0.33
C ALA A 88 13.30 -0.26 -0.31
N VAL A 89 12.11 -0.39 0.28
CA VAL A 89 10.99 -1.17 -0.29
C VAL A 89 10.50 -0.57 -1.62
N ALA A 90 10.37 0.76 -1.70
CA ALA A 90 9.92 1.44 -2.91
C ALA A 90 10.90 1.28 -4.09
N ARG A 91 12.19 1.05 -3.83
CA ARG A 91 13.23 0.80 -4.83
C ARG A 91 13.26 -0.65 -5.34
N LEU A 92 12.49 -1.56 -4.75
CA LEU A 92 12.35 -2.92 -5.29
C LEU A 92 11.67 -2.87 -6.66
N SER A 93 11.98 -3.83 -7.53
CA SER A 93 11.36 -3.91 -8.88
C SER A 93 9.84 -4.05 -8.86
N THR A 94 9.28 -4.54 -7.75
CA THR A 94 7.83 -4.65 -7.52
C THR A 94 7.22 -3.38 -6.92
N GLY A 95 8.04 -2.44 -6.46
CA GLY A 95 7.62 -1.28 -5.68
C GLY A 95 6.95 -1.67 -4.35
N ILE A 96 6.18 -0.72 -3.79
CA ILE A 96 5.37 -0.94 -2.58
C ILE A 96 4.19 -1.87 -2.91
N PRO A 97 3.99 -2.98 -2.16
CA PRO A 97 2.84 -3.88 -2.31
C PRO A 97 1.50 -3.13 -2.26
N LYS A 98 0.52 -3.51 -3.10
CA LYS A 98 -0.75 -2.78 -3.25
C LYS A 98 -1.49 -2.66 -1.90
N GLU A 99 -1.52 -3.75 -1.15
CA GLU A 99 -2.10 -3.87 0.18
C GLU A 99 -1.47 -2.95 1.23
N TRP A 100 -0.25 -2.44 0.98
CA TRP A 100 0.44 -1.53 1.90
C TRP A 100 0.24 -0.06 1.53
N ARG A 101 -0.10 0.24 0.27
CA ARG A 101 -0.11 1.62 -0.26
C ARG A 101 -1.03 2.53 0.53
N ARG A 102 -2.27 2.10 0.81
CA ARG A 102 -3.23 2.89 1.59
C ARG A 102 -2.62 3.34 2.92
N LYS A 103 -2.17 2.37 3.73
CA LYS A 103 -1.63 2.62 5.06
C LYS A 103 -0.36 3.46 5.03
N VAL A 104 0.54 3.19 4.09
CA VAL A 104 1.76 3.98 3.90
C VAL A 104 1.45 5.42 3.53
N TRP A 105 0.56 5.64 2.54
CA TRP A 105 0.22 6.98 2.06
C TRP A 105 -0.46 7.80 3.13
N LEU A 106 -1.40 7.21 3.88
CA LEU A 106 -2.04 7.88 5.00
C LEU A 106 -1.05 8.22 6.12
N THR A 107 -0.15 7.29 6.46
CA THR A 107 0.88 7.54 7.49
C THR A 107 1.79 8.71 7.10
N LEU A 108 2.22 8.77 5.83
CA LEU A 108 3.04 9.88 5.32
C LEU A 108 2.26 11.21 5.32
N ALA A 109 0.99 11.17 4.91
CA ALA A 109 0.14 12.35 4.84
C ALA A 109 -0.18 12.88 6.24
N ASP A 110 -0.56 12.01 7.18
CA ASP A 110 -0.80 12.36 8.57
C ASP A 110 0.44 12.99 9.19
N HIS A 111 1.62 12.35 9.07
CA HIS A 111 2.86 12.92 9.60
C HIS A 111 3.13 14.34 9.05
N TYR A 112 2.88 14.56 7.76
CA TYR A 112 3.04 15.89 7.17
C TYR A 112 2.02 16.90 7.68
N LEU A 113 0.72 16.56 7.72
CA LEU A 113 -0.29 17.48 8.24
C LEU A 113 -0.01 17.90 9.69
N HIS A 114 0.46 16.96 10.51
CA HIS A 114 0.91 17.26 11.87
C HIS A 114 2.12 18.21 11.86
N SER A 115 3.08 18.01 10.96
CA SER A 115 4.28 18.87 10.86
C SER A 115 3.99 20.32 10.48
N ILE A 116 2.88 20.57 9.77
CA ILE A 116 2.42 21.91 9.42
C ILE A 116 1.25 22.38 10.30
N ALA A 117 0.98 21.67 11.40
CA ALA A 117 -0.03 22.00 12.40
C ALA A 117 -1.44 22.26 11.83
N ILE A 118 -1.86 21.44 10.86
CA ILE A 118 -3.23 21.53 10.31
C ILE A 118 -4.24 20.96 11.30
N ASP A 119 -5.24 21.77 11.64
CA ASP A 119 -6.48 21.30 12.27
C ASP A 119 -7.32 20.57 11.20
N TRP A 120 -7.30 19.24 11.25
CA TRP A 120 -7.95 18.40 10.24
C TRP A 120 -9.48 18.51 10.27
N ASP A 121 -10.09 18.56 11.45
CA ASP A 121 -11.55 18.65 11.57
C ASP A 121 -12.07 19.98 11.02
N LYS A 122 -11.38 21.08 11.34
CA LYS A 122 -11.69 22.40 10.76
C LYS A 122 -11.48 22.40 9.26
N THR A 123 -10.40 21.78 8.77
CA THR A 123 -10.08 21.70 7.35
C THR A 123 -11.15 20.92 6.59
N MET A 124 -11.55 19.74 7.06
CA MET A 124 -12.60 18.93 6.46
C MET A 124 -13.92 19.68 6.35
N ARG A 125 -14.35 20.33 7.44
CA ARG A 125 -15.57 21.15 7.45
C ARG A 125 -15.48 22.32 6.48
N PHE A 126 -14.30 22.93 6.36
CA PHE A 126 -14.07 24.05 5.46
C PHE A 126 -14.04 23.62 3.99
N THR A 127 -13.35 22.54 3.64
CA THR A 127 -13.14 22.17 2.23
C THR A 127 -14.35 21.47 1.62
N PHE A 128 -15.07 20.66 2.41
CA PHE A 128 -16.26 19.93 1.97
C PHE A 128 -17.59 20.62 2.31
N ASN A 129 -17.58 21.93 2.59
CA ASN A 129 -18.81 22.66 2.87
C ASN A 129 -19.74 22.75 1.64
N GLU A 130 -21.05 22.90 1.89
CA GLU A 130 -22.09 23.02 0.86
C GLU A 130 -22.27 24.45 0.30
N ARG A 131 -21.56 25.45 0.82
CA ARG A 131 -21.68 26.83 0.32
C ARG A 131 -20.99 26.93 -1.03
N SER A 132 -21.67 27.55 -2.00
CA SER A 132 -21.07 27.89 -3.29
C SER A 132 -20.00 28.96 -3.09
N ASN A 133 -18.73 28.63 -3.37
CA ASN A 133 -17.67 29.62 -3.47
C ASN A 133 -17.67 30.17 -4.90
N PRO A 134 -17.55 31.50 -5.13
CA PRO A 134 -17.56 32.06 -6.48
C PRO A 134 -16.57 31.40 -7.46
N ASP A 135 -15.42 30.94 -6.95
CA ASP A 135 -14.42 30.23 -7.77
C ASP A 135 -14.89 28.82 -8.20
N ASP A 136 -15.76 28.18 -7.42
CA ASP A 136 -16.17 26.79 -7.61
C ASP A 136 -16.93 26.58 -8.91
N ASP A 137 -17.67 27.59 -9.39
CA ASP A 137 -18.45 27.48 -10.63
C ASP A 137 -17.52 27.37 -11.83
N SER A 138 -16.54 28.26 -11.93
CA SER A 138 -15.57 28.27 -13.03
C SER A 138 -14.66 27.03 -13.00
N MET A 139 -14.12 26.67 -11.83
CA MET A 139 -13.28 25.49 -11.65
C MET A 139 -14.07 24.20 -11.84
N GLY A 140 -15.30 24.15 -11.34
CA GLY A 140 -16.19 23.00 -11.45
C GLY A 140 -16.50 22.67 -12.91
N ILE A 141 -16.69 23.68 -13.76
CA ILE A 141 -16.85 23.49 -15.21
C ILE A 141 -15.59 22.89 -15.83
N GLN A 142 -14.40 23.39 -15.48
CA GLN A 142 -13.12 22.86 -15.98
C GLN A 142 -12.93 21.40 -15.54
N ILE A 143 -13.11 21.11 -14.25
CA ILE A 143 -13.00 19.74 -13.71
C ILE A 143 -13.93 18.79 -14.47
N VAL A 144 -15.20 19.14 -14.66
CA VAL A 144 -16.16 18.28 -15.38
C VAL A 144 -15.71 18.03 -16.83
N LYS A 145 -15.23 19.06 -17.52
CA LYS A 145 -14.69 18.91 -18.89
C LYS A 145 -13.49 17.98 -18.91
N ASP A 146 -12.63 18.07 -17.92
CA ASP A 146 -11.39 17.31 -17.85
C ASP A 146 -11.68 15.84 -17.52
N LEU A 147 -12.62 15.57 -16.60
CA LEU A 147 -13.07 14.23 -16.26
C LEU A 147 -13.67 13.47 -17.47
N HIS A 148 -14.33 14.16 -18.41
CA HIS A 148 -14.76 13.55 -19.67
C HIS A 148 -13.59 13.14 -20.56
N ARG A 149 -12.44 13.82 -20.45
CA ARG A 149 -11.24 13.55 -21.26
C ARG A 149 -10.27 12.57 -20.59
N THR A 150 -10.33 12.39 -19.26
CA THR A 150 -9.37 11.60 -18.48
C THR A 150 -9.35 10.10 -18.82
N GLY A 151 -10.38 9.55 -19.47
CA GLY A 151 -10.32 8.21 -20.08
C GLY A 151 -9.97 7.06 -19.12
N CYS A 152 -10.02 7.27 -17.81
CA CYS A 152 -9.80 6.22 -16.83
C CYS A 152 -11.01 5.29 -16.88
N SER A 153 -10.80 4.01 -17.23
CA SER A 153 -11.88 3.05 -17.54
C SER A 153 -12.88 2.87 -16.40
N SER A 154 -12.48 3.16 -15.16
CA SER A 154 -13.33 3.13 -13.96
C SER A 154 -14.37 4.26 -13.92
N TYR A 155 -14.20 5.33 -14.71
CA TYR A 155 -15.02 6.55 -14.69
C TYR A 155 -15.86 6.75 -15.97
N CYS A 156 -15.95 5.73 -16.83
CA CYS A 156 -16.63 5.80 -18.13
C CYS A 156 -17.94 4.99 -18.13
N GLY A 157 -19.08 5.66 -18.34
CA GLY A 157 -20.41 5.04 -18.38
C GLY A 157 -21.33 5.52 -17.26
N GLN A 158 -22.61 5.16 -17.35
CA GLN A 158 -23.67 5.61 -16.42
C GLN A 158 -23.49 5.08 -15.00
N GLU A 159 -22.85 3.91 -14.87
CA GLU A 159 -22.45 3.28 -13.60
C GLU A 159 -21.33 4.06 -12.88
N ALA A 160 -20.59 4.89 -13.61
CA ALA A 160 -19.41 5.58 -13.11
C ALA A 160 -19.66 7.05 -12.73
N GLU A 161 -20.91 7.52 -12.86
CA GLU A 161 -21.30 8.88 -12.51
C GLU A 161 -21.02 9.19 -11.05
N GLN A 162 -21.30 8.23 -10.15
CA GLN A 162 -21.05 8.40 -8.73
C GLN A 162 -19.56 8.61 -8.42
N ASP A 163 -18.68 7.85 -9.07
CA ASP A 163 -17.23 8.00 -8.89
C ASP A 163 -16.77 9.37 -9.43
N ARG A 164 -17.32 9.85 -10.55
CA ARG A 164 -17.01 11.18 -11.09
C ARG A 164 -17.43 12.29 -10.14
N VAL A 165 -18.57 12.14 -9.47
CA VAL A 165 -19.03 13.09 -8.45
C VAL A 165 -18.07 13.10 -7.25
N VAL A 166 -17.66 11.93 -6.74
CA VAL A 166 -16.67 11.81 -5.66
C VAL A 166 -15.36 12.49 -6.04
N LEU A 167 -14.83 12.19 -7.23
CA LEU A 167 -13.60 12.79 -7.75
C LEU A 167 -13.71 14.31 -7.91
N LYS A 168 -14.85 14.80 -8.42
CA LYS A 168 -15.13 16.25 -8.52
C LYS A 168 -15.12 16.90 -7.13
N ARG A 169 -15.75 16.29 -6.13
CA ARG A 169 -15.79 16.82 -4.76
C ARG A 169 -14.39 16.91 -4.15
N VAL A 170 -13.55 15.89 -4.31
CA VAL A 170 -12.16 15.89 -3.81
C VAL A 170 -11.32 16.96 -4.51
N LEU A 171 -11.44 17.09 -5.83
CA LEU A 171 -10.71 18.11 -6.60
C LEU A 171 -11.10 19.54 -6.19
N LEU A 172 -12.40 19.79 -6.00
CA LEU A 172 -12.89 21.08 -5.49
C LEU A 172 -12.44 21.32 -4.04
N ALA A 173 -12.50 20.31 -3.18
CA ALA A 173 -12.03 20.40 -1.80
C ALA A 173 -10.54 20.78 -1.72
N TYR A 174 -9.70 20.19 -2.58
CA TYR A 174 -8.29 20.55 -2.68
C TYR A 174 -8.09 21.99 -3.18
N ALA A 175 -8.81 22.39 -4.25
CA ALA A 175 -8.73 23.76 -4.77
C ALA A 175 -9.19 24.81 -3.75
N ARG A 176 -10.18 24.47 -2.91
CA ARG A 176 -10.61 25.30 -1.78
C ARG A 176 -9.55 25.40 -0.69
N TRP A 177 -8.82 24.32 -0.42
CA TRP A 177 -7.73 24.30 0.54
C TRP A 177 -6.51 25.12 0.06
N ASN A 178 -6.09 24.94 -1.19
CA ASN A 178 -4.96 25.66 -1.78
C ASN A 178 -5.42 26.64 -2.87
N LYS A 179 -5.91 27.80 -2.44
CA LYS A 179 -6.39 28.86 -3.34
C LYS A 179 -5.33 29.43 -4.29
N THR A 180 -4.04 29.32 -3.92
CA THR A 180 -2.93 29.79 -4.76
C THR A 180 -2.77 28.94 -6.02
N VAL A 181 -2.99 27.63 -5.90
CA VAL A 181 -2.91 26.70 -7.04
C VAL A 181 -4.27 26.51 -7.70
N GLY A 182 -5.34 26.39 -6.90
CA GLY A 182 -6.67 26.07 -7.38
C GLY A 182 -6.72 24.68 -8.00
N TYR A 183 -7.22 24.60 -9.24
CA TYR A 183 -7.28 23.36 -10.02
C TYR A 183 -6.33 23.43 -11.22
N CYS A 184 -5.51 22.39 -11.40
CA CYS A 184 -4.70 22.20 -12.59
C CYS A 184 -5.11 20.91 -13.32
N GLN A 185 -5.18 20.96 -14.66
CA GLN A 185 -5.70 19.87 -15.51
C GLN A 185 -5.01 18.52 -15.23
N GLY A 186 -3.69 18.53 -14.95
CA GLY A 186 -2.93 17.31 -14.66
C GLY A 186 -3.29 16.62 -13.35
N PHE A 187 -3.98 17.32 -12.43
CA PHE A 187 -4.27 16.79 -11.10
C PHE A 187 -5.41 15.77 -11.07
N ASN A 188 -6.29 15.74 -12.08
CA ASN A 188 -7.43 14.81 -12.07
C ASN A 188 -7.00 13.33 -12.06
N ILE A 189 -5.97 12.95 -12.81
CA ILE A 189 -5.46 11.57 -12.89
C ILE A 189 -4.84 11.22 -11.55
N LEU A 190 -4.09 12.14 -10.94
CA LEU A 190 -3.48 11.94 -9.63
C LEU A 190 -4.56 11.73 -8.56
N ALA A 191 -5.56 12.59 -8.50
CA ALA A 191 -6.68 12.47 -7.57
C ALA A 191 -7.47 11.16 -7.78
N ALA A 192 -7.69 10.73 -9.02
CA ALA A 192 -8.34 9.46 -9.32
C ALA A 192 -7.53 8.25 -8.82
N LEU A 193 -6.21 8.25 -9.03
CA LEU A 193 -5.31 7.20 -8.52
C LEU A 193 -5.25 7.19 -6.99
N ILE A 194 -5.27 8.36 -6.35
CA ILE A 194 -5.35 8.48 -4.90
C ILE A 194 -6.66 7.88 -4.40
N LEU A 195 -7.79 8.25 -4.99
CA LEU A 195 -9.11 7.72 -4.63
C LEU A 195 -9.17 6.20 -4.78
N GLU A 196 -8.55 5.61 -5.80
CA GLU A 196 -8.45 4.15 -5.94
C GLU A 196 -7.68 3.54 -4.75
N VAL A 197 -6.53 4.14 -4.37
CA VAL A 197 -5.70 3.65 -3.26
C VAL A 197 -6.40 3.80 -1.90
N VAL A 198 -7.20 4.85 -1.71
CA VAL A 198 -7.97 5.08 -0.48
C VAL A 198 -9.42 4.59 -0.56
N GLU A 199 -9.72 3.74 -1.55
CA GLU A 199 -10.99 3.03 -1.70
C GLU A 199 -12.21 3.98 -1.66
N GLY A 200 -12.11 5.11 -2.35
CA GLY A 200 -13.20 6.10 -2.47
C GLY A 200 -13.39 7.02 -1.27
N ASN A 201 -12.57 6.93 -0.22
CA ASN A 201 -12.69 7.81 0.94
C ASN A 201 -12.20 9.24 0.60
N GLU A 202 -13.14 10.19 0.50
CA GLU A 202 -12.88 11.57 0.10
C GLU A 202 -11.94 12.33 1.06
N GLY A 203 -12.08 12.12 2.37
CA GLY A 203 -11.25 12.78 3.37
C GLY A 203 -9.81 12.28 3.32
N ASP A 204 -9.63 10.97 3.26
CA ASP A 204 -8.32 10.35 3.08
C ASP A 204 -7.68 10.76 1.75
N ALA A 205 -8.49 10.89 0.68
CA ALA A 205 -8.00 11.36 -0.61
C ALA A 205 -7.52 12.81 -0.56
N LEU A 206 -8.29 13.70 0.08
CA LEU A 206 -7.88 15.08 0.31
C LEU A 206 -6.61 15.14 1.16
N LYS A 207 -6.53 14.33 2.21
CA LYS A 207 -5.37 14.26 3.11
C LYS A 207 -4.09 13.93 2.34
N VAL A 208 -4.12 12.88 1.53
CA VAL A 208 -2.98 12.50 0.68
C VAL A 208 -2.69 13.57 -0.37
N SER A 209 -3.72 14.17 -0.96
CA SER A 209 -3.60 15.24 -1.95
C SER A 209 -2.84 16.47 -1.41
N ILE A 210 -3.07 16.84 -0.14
CA ILE A 210 -2.39 17.97 0.52
C ILE A 210 -0.90 17.71 0.73
N LYS A 211 -0.50 16.45 0.90
CA LYS A 211 0.92 16.08 1.07
C LYS A 211 1.71 16.21 -0.23
N LEU A 212 1.07 15.98 -1.39
CA LEU A 212 1.71 15.96 -2.70
C LEU A 212 2.15 17.36 -3.13
#